data_AF-D4XX43-F1
#
_entry.id   AF-D4XX43-F1
#
_cell.length_a   1.000
_cell.length_b   1.000
_cell.length_c   1.000
_cell.angle_alpha   90.00
_cell.angle_beta   90.00
_cell.angle_gamma   90.00
#
_symmetry.space_group_name_H-M   'P 1'
#
loop_
_entity.id
_entity.type
_entity.pdbx_description
1 polymer ?
#
loop_
_entity_poly.entity_id
_entity_poly.type
_entity_poly.pdbx_seq_one_letter_code
_entity_poly.pdbx_strand_id
1 'polypeptide(L)'
;MHDKWIIIKAKRKDKVYVSACISKGFGKVVFRTIGLGSLEELTKLNKEAIATLKNKCLELSTETPNEVVKQDLLNSLSSSVFEHEIVNYGISSLYKMINKLNLFRDLPKQTQNIENNWIYIARDIDPSSII
;
A
#
# COMPACT_ATOMS: atom_id res chain seq x y z
N MET A 1 -34.16 3.25 2.85
CA MET A 1 -32.79 3.79 2.97
C MET A 1 -32.08 2.93 4.00
N HIS A 2 -31.11 2.13 3.58
CA HIS A 2 -30.30 1.35 4.53
C HIS A 2 -29.29 2.27 5.20
N ASP A 3 -29.17 2.13 6.51
CA ASP A 3 -28.13 2.78 7.29
C ASP A 3 -26.77 2.34 6.73
N LYS A 4 -25.91 3.32 6.44
CA LYS A 4 -24.58 3.08 5.86
C LYS A 4 -23.54 3.91 6.58
N TRP A 5 -22.36 3.32 6.75
CA TRP A 5 -21.18 4.05 7.19
C TRP A 5 -20.75 5.04 6.12
N ILE A 6 -20.45 6.26 6.54
CA ILE A 6 -19.92 7.33 5.70
C ILE A 6 -18.72 7.97 6.38
N ILE A 7 -17.82 8.53 5.58
CA ILE A 7 -16.67 9.30 6.06
C ILE A 7 -17.00 10.78 6.02
N ILE A 8 -16.88 11.43 7.18
CA ILE A 8 -17.04 12.88 7.33
C ILE A 8 -15.70 13.52 7.67
N LYS A 9 -15.55 14.77 7.23
CA LYS A 9 -14.40 15.62 7.54
C LYS A 9 -14.88 16.82 8.33
N ALA A 10 -14.18 17.12 9.42
CA ALA A 10 -14.43 18.31 10.22
C ALA A 10 -13.13 19.11 10.35
N LYS A 11 -13.14 20.36 9.85
CA LYS A 11 -12.03 21.28 10.10
C LYS A 11 -12.15 21.82 11.52
N ARG A 12 -11.11 21.64 12.33
CA ARG A 12 -11.00 22.24 13.66
C ARG A 12 -9.67 22.98 13.75
N LYS A 13 -9.75 24.30 13.92
CA LYS A 13 -8.59 25.20 13.86
C LYS A 13 -7.79 24.94 12.58
N ASP A 14 -6.56 24.47 12.73
CA ASP A 14 -5.60 24.27 11.63
C ASP A 14 -5.59 22.84 11.08
N LYS A 15 -6.32 21.91 11.71
CA LYS A 15 -6.32 20.49 11.32
C LYS A 15 -7.67 20.04 10.79
N VAL A 16 -7.63 19.16 9.80
CA VAL A 16 -8.81 18.45 9.30
C VAL A 16 -8.86 17.10 10.00
N TYR A 17 -9.94 16.83 10.73
CA TYR A 17 -10.18 15.55 11.37
C TYR A 17 -11.14 14.71 10.54
N VAL A 18 -10.91 13.39 10.54
CA VAL A 18 -11.72 12.41 9.82
C VAL A 18 -12.46 11.55 10.82
N SER A 19 -13.73 11.28 10.56
CA SER A 19 -14.57 10.40 11.37
C SER A 19 -15.46 9.55 10.48
N ALA A 20 -15.76 8.34 10.93
CA ALA A 20 -16.77 7.47 10.33
C ALA A 20 -18.07 7.59 11.12
N CYS A 21 -19.20 7.72 10.45
CA CYS A 21 -20.51 7.77 11.11
C CYS A 21 -21.57 7.06 10.28
N ILE A 22 -22.66 6.62 10.92
CA ILE A 22 -23.81 6.05 10.22
C ILE A 22 -24.76 7.17 9.83
N SER A 23 -24.99 7.32 8.53
CA SER A 23 -25.98 8.29 8.02
C SER A 23 -27.37 7.67 8.00
N LYS A 24 -28.34 8.35 8.61
CA LYS A 24 -29.77 7.99 8.54
C LYS A 24 -30.51 8.64 7.37
N GLY A 25 -29.79 9.33 6.47
CA GLY A 25 -30.33 10.02 5.31
C GLY A 25 -30.05 11.53 5.29
N PHE A 26 -30.39 12.18 4.17
CA PHE A 26 -30.17 13.60 3.95
C PHE A 26 -30.93 14.46 4.98
N GLY A 27 -30.23 15.41 5.62
CA GLY A 27 -30.80 16.31 6.64
C GLY A 27 -31.09 15.66 8.01
N LYS A 28 -30.74 14.39 8.21
CA LYS A 28 -30.96 13.68 9.47
C LYS A 28 -29.69 13.61 10.31
N VAL A 29 -29.88 13.46 11.63
CA VAL A 29 -28.80 13.34 12.61
C VAL A 29 -27.94 12.10 12.30
N VAL A 30 -26.63 12.31 12.27
CA VAL A 30 -25.65 11.23 12.20
C VAL A 30 -25.72 10.40 13.48
N PHE A 31 -25.90 9.09 13.32
CA PHE A 31 -25.93 8.15 14.43
C PHE A 31 -24.56 7.51 14.55
N ARG A 32 -24.05 7.35 15.77
CA ARG A 32 -22.85 6.56 16.09
C ARG A 32 -21.60 7.02 15.30
N THR A 33 -20.84 7.94 15.89
CA THR A 33 -19.63 8.53 15.28
C THR A 33 -18.36 7.93 15.89
N ILE A 34 -17.40 7.60 15.04
CA ILE A 34 -16.09 7.05 15.38
C ILE A 34 -15.02 8.01 14.87
N GLY A 35 -14.20 8.54 15.77
CA GLY A 35 -13.05 9.36 15.42
C GLY A 35 -11.88 8.50 14.92
N LEU A 36 -11.38 8.79 13.72
CA LEU A 36 -10.26 8.06 13.11
C LEU A 36 -8.92 8.76 13.32
N GLY A 37 -8.90 10.10 13.38
CA GLY A 37 -7.70 10.89 13.60
C GLY A 37 -7.63 12.13 12.72
N SER A 38 -6.44 12.73 12.63
CA SER A 38 -6.20 13.84 11.70
C SER A 38 -5.96 13.33 10.28
N LEU A 39 -6.40 14.07 9.28
CA LEU A 39 -6.19 13.74 7.88
C LEU A 39 -4.70 13.62 7.56
N GLU A 40 -3.86 14.50 8.13
CA GLU A 40 -2.41 14.47 7.97
C GLU A 40 -1.80 13.13 8.41
N GLU A 41 -2.22 12.60 9.56
CA GLU A 41 -1.73 11.30 10.07
C GLU A 41 -2.23 10.15 9.19
N LEU A 42 -3.49 10.17 8.78
CA LEU A 42 -4.06 9.13 7.92
C LEU A 42 -3.41 9.13 6.53
N THR A 43 -3.09 10.31 5.98
CA THR A 43 -2.41 10.44 4.68
C THR A 43 -0.96 9.97 4.72
N LYS A 44 -0.29 10.00 5.89
CA LYS A 44 1.04 9.38 6.07
C LYS A 44 0.99 7.85 5.95
N LEU A 45 -0.11 7.23 6.37
CA LEU A 45 -0.31 5.78 6.26
C LEU A 45 -0.68 5.39 4.83
N ASN A 46 -1.54 6.17 4.18
CA ASN A 46 -1.97 5.95 2.80
C ASN A 46 -2.29 7.28 2.11
N LYS A 47 -1.62 7.57 0.99
CA LYS A 47 -1.82 8.81 0.22
C LYS A 47 -3.29 9.03 -0.19
N GLU A 48 -4.02 7.95 -0.44
CA GLU A 48 -5.43 7.92 -0.81
C GLU A 48 -6.37 7.56 0.36
N ALA A 49 -5.96 7.82 1.61
CA ALA A 49 -6.68 7.39 2.82
C ALA A 49 -8.21 7.60 2.79
N ILE A 50 -8.69 8.73 2.26
CA ILE A 50 -10.14 9.01 2.18
C ILE A 50 -10.86 8.07 1.21
N ALA A 51 -10.26 7.74 0.06
CA ALA A 51 -10.86 6.83 -0.90
C ALA A 51 -10.88 5.40 -0.35
N THR A 52 -9.77 4.95 0.25
CA THR A 52 -9.67 3.65 0.91
C THR A 52 -10.71 3.50 2.02
N LEU A 53 -10.84 4.49 2.91
CA LEU A 53 -11.84 4.46 3.98
C LEU A 53 -13.28 4.45 3.44
N LYS A 54 -13.58 5.25 2.40
CA LYS A 54 -14.91 5.26 1.78
C LYS A 54 -15.27 3.90 1.18
N ASN A 55 -14.33 3.26 0.49
CA ASN A 55 -14.55 1.93 -0.08
C ASN A 55 -14.77 0.90 1.04
N LYS A 56 -13.95 0.94 2.10
CA LYS A 56 -14.10 0.02 3.23
C LYS A 56 -15.44 0.19 3.95
N CYS A 57 -15.94 1.43 4.06
CA CYS A 57 -17.27 1.71 4.62
C CYS A 57 -18.43 1.04 3.87
N LEU A 58 -18.28 0.69 2.58
CA LEU A 58 -19.32 -0.02 1.83
C LEU A 58 -19.47 -1.48 2.25
N GLU A 59 -18.41 -2.07 2.82
CA GLU A 59 -18.36 -3.47 3.26
C GLU A 59 -18.78 -3.66 4.73
N LEU A 60 -18.84 -2.57 5.49
CA LEU A 60 -19.06 -2.61 6.94
C LEU A 60 -20.53 -2.69 7.31
N SER A 61 -20.87 -3.63 8.19
CA SER A 61 -22.19 -3.71 8.82
C SER A 61 -22.39 -2.60 9.87
N THR A 62 -23.61 -2.11 9.98
CA THR A 62 -24.03 -1.12 10.98
C THR A 62 -24.18 -1.70 12.39
N GLU A 63 -24.26 -3.03 12.49
CA GLU A 63 -24.41 -3.76 13.75
C GLU A 63 -23.06 -4.03 14.44
N THR A 64 -21.96 -3.97 13.69
CA THR A 64 -20.61 -4.24 14.21
C THR A 64 -20.22 -3.25 15.33
N PRO A 65 -19.57 -3.69 16.42
CA PRO A 65 -19.09 -2.81 17.50
C PRO A 65 -18.14 -1.69 17.02
N ASN A 66 -18.14 -0.55 17.71
CA ASN A 66 -17.38 0.65 17.27
C ASN A 66 -15.88 0.39 17.23
N GLU A 67 -15.35 -0.31 18.23
CA GLU A 67 -13.93 -0.60 18.34
C GLU A 67 -13.46 -1.50 17.18
N VAL A 68 -14.26 -2.50 16.82
CA VAL A 68 -13.97 -3.40 15.69
C VAL A 68 -13.99 -2.61 14.38
N VAL A 69 -15.01 -1.78 14.15
CA VAL A 69 -15.09 -0.91 12.97
C VAL A 69 -13.90 0.03 12.89
N LYS A 70 -13.47 0.63 14.01
CA LYS A 70 -12.32 1.52 14.04
C LYS A 70 -11.04 0.79 13.67
N GLN A 71 -10.81 -0.41 14.22
CA GLN A 71 -9.64 -1.21 13.90
C GLN A 71 -9.65 -1.64 12.43
N ASP A 72 -10.76 -2.12 11.90
CA ASP A 72 -10.85 -2.53 10.48
C ASP A 72 -10.55 -1.37 9.53
N LEU A 73 -11.08 -0.18 9.83
CA LEU A 73 -10.83 1.03 9.04
C LEU A 73 -9.35 1.45 9.10
N LEU A 74 -8.74 1.46 10.28
CA LEU A 74 -7.31 1.82 10.41
C LEU A 74 -6.40 0.76 9.78
N ASN A 75 -6.72 -0.53 9.93
CA ASN A 75 -5.98 -1.62 9.30
C ASN A 75 -6.03 -1.52 7.77
N SER A 76 -7.16 -1.13 7.19
CA SER A 76 -7.30 -0.93 5.75
C SER A 76 -6.35 0.14 5.17
N LEU A 77 -5.92 1.10 5.99
CA LEU A 77 -4.96 2.13 5.61
C LEU A 77 -3.52 1.61 5.65
N SER A 78 -3.22 0.66 6.52
CA SER A 78 -1.89 0.06 6.65
C SER A 78 -1.63 -1.02 5.59
N SER A 79 -2.66 -1.77 5.20
CA SER A 79 -2.53 -2.86 4.23
C SER A 79 -2.24 -2.41 2.79
N SER A 80 -2.35 -1.12 2.47
CA SER A 80 -1.97 -0.60 1.15
C SER A 80 -0.46 -0.40 0.98
N VAL A 81 0.34 -0.68 2.02
CA VAL A 81 1.81 -0.70 1.96
C VAL A 81 2.32 -2.11 1.63
N PHE A 82 1.59 -2.88 0.82
CA PHE A 82 2.21 -3.97 0.08
C PHE A 82 2.96 -3.34 -1.08
N GLU A 83 4.20 -2.91 -0.81
CA GLU A 83 5.19 -2.80 -1.86
C GLU A 83 5.31 -4.20 -2.47
N HIS A 84 4.73 -4.39 -3.66
CA HIS A 84 5.01 -5.57 -4.45
C HIS A 84 6.48 -5.48 -4.87
N GLU A 85 7.37 -6.07 -4.07
CA GLU A 85 8.70 -6.41 -4.56
C GLU A 85 8.53 -7.44 -5.66
N ILE A 86 8.70 -7.02 -6.92
CA ILE A 86 8.81 -7.93 -8.05
C ILE A 86 10.17 -8.60 -7.94
N VAL A 87 10.25 -9.67 -7.16
CA VAL A 87 11.46 -10.49 -7.08
C VAL A 87 11.44 -11.46 -8.25
N ASN A 88 12.32 -11.25 -9.24
CA ASN A 88 12.43 -12.16 -10.38
C ASN A 88 13.23 -13.42 -9.98
N TYR A 89 12.53 -14.40 -9.42
CA TYR A 89 13.10 -15.66 -8.92
C TYR A 89 13.91 -16.45 -9.96
N GLY A 90 13.55 -16.33 -11.25
CA GLY A 90 14.29 -16.97 -12.34
C GLY A 90 15.72 -16.42 -12.46
N ILE A 91 15.86 -15.10 -12.46
CA ILE A 91 17.14 -14.40 -12.53
C ILE A 91 17.99 -14.70 -11.29
N SER A 92 17.39 -14.65 -10.09
CA SER A 92 18.09 -14.98 -8.83
C SER A 92 18.65 -16.40 -8.84
N SER A 93 17.91 -17.35 -9.40
CA SER A 93 18.32 -18.76 -9.49
C SER A 93 19.47 -18.97 -10.48
N LEU A 94 19.44 -18.27 -11.62
CA LEU A 94 20.51 -18.29 -12.61
C LEU A 94 21.82 -17.74 -12.02
N TYR A 95 21.79 -16.61 -11.32
CA TYR A 95 22.97 -16.05 -10.65
C TYR A 95 23.54 -16.99 -9.60
N LYS A 96 22.68 -17.62 -8.77
CA LYS A 96 23.12 -18.63 -7.80
C LYS A 96 23.80 -19.82 -8.49
N MET A 97 23.28 -20.26 -9.63
CA MET A 97 23.86 -21.37 -10.39
C MET A 97 25.21 -20.99 -11.02
N ILE A 98 25.29 -19.83 -11.67
CA ILE A 98 26.52 -19.29 -12.28
C ILE A 98 27.64 -19.17 -11.22
N ASN A 99 27.33 -18.56 -10.07
CA ASN A 99 28.29 -18.37 -8.99
C ASN A 99 28.72 -19.71 -8.37
N LYS A 100 27.78 -20.64 -8.18
CA LYS A 100 28.09 -21.97 -7.62
C LYS A 100 28.96 -22.80 -8.56
N LEU A 101 28.76 -22.66 -9.86
CA LEU A 101 29.53 -23.37 -10.89
C LEU A 101 30.82 -22.64 -11.29
N ASN A 102 31.06 -21.42 -10.78
CA ASN A 102 32.24 -20.61 -11.08
C ASN A 102 32.54 -20.50 -12.59
N LEU A 103 31.48 -20.40 -13.41
CA LEU A 103 31.54 -20.61 -14.86
C LEU A 103 32.48 -19.62 -15.59
N PHE A 104 32.83 -18.51 -14.95
CA PHE A 104 33.63 -17.43 -15.53
C PHE A 104 35.03 -17.30 -14.92
N ARG A 105 35.44 -18.26 -14.08
CA ARG A 105 36.70 -18.19 -13.32
C ARG A 105 37.96 -18.14 -14.20
N ASP A 106 37.93 -18.82 -15.34
CA ASP A 106 39.09 -18.98 -16.22
C ASP A 106 39.01 -18.12 -17.50
N LEU A 107 38.09 -17.17 -17.55
CA LEU A 107 38.00 -16.24 -18.67
C LEU A 107 39.18 -15.25 -18.64
N PRO A 108 39.84 -15.00 -19.80
CA PRO A 108 40.93 -14.04 -19.87
C PRO A 108 40.45 -12.63 -19.47
N LYS A 109 41.29 -11.84 -18.77
CA LYS A 109 40.91 -10.51 -18.21
C LYS A 109 40.23 -9.54 -19.19
N GLN A 110 40.41 -9.70 -20.51
CA GLN A 110 39.75 -8.88 -21.53
C GLN A 110 38.25 -9.21 -21.73
N THR A 111 37.76 -10.38 -21.31
CA THR A 111 36.32 -10.73 -21.29
C THR A 111 35.63 -10.45 -19.96
N GLN A 112 36.35 -9.99 -18.92
CA GLN A 112 35.75 -9.54 -17.67
C GLN A 112 34.89 -8.26 -17.85
N ASN A 113 35.11 -7.55 -18.96
CA ASN A 113 34.27 -6.43 -19.38
C ASN A 113 32.89 -6.87 -19.93
N ILE A 114 32.77 -8.14 -20.34
CA ILE A 114 31.50 -8.72 -20.79
C ILE A 114 30.55 -8.89 -19.60
N GLU A 115 31.04 -9.35 -18.45
CA GLU A 115 30.27 -9.48 -17.20
C GLU A 115 29.66 -8.14 -16.76
N ASN A 116 30.42 -7.04 -16.89
CA ASN A 116 29.94 -5.68 -16.68
C ASN A 116 28.96 -5.21 -17.77
N ASN A 117 29.16 -5.60 -19.04
CA ASN A 117 28.26 -5.25 -20.15
C ASN A 117 26.92 -6.00 -20.13
N TRP A 118 26.85 -7.23 -19.60
CA TRP A 118 25.57 -7.94 -19.44
C TRP A 118 24.63 -7.25 -18.46
N ILE A 119 25.18 -6.60 -17.42
CA ILE A 119 24.40 -5.78 -16.49
C ILE A 119 23.74 -4.59 -17.23
N TYR A 120 24.40 -4.02 -18.24
CA TYR A 120 23.83 -2.97 -19.09
C TYR A 120 22.77 -3.52 -20.07
N ILE A 121 23.00 -4.67 -20.69
CA ILE A 121 22.04 -5.29 -21.62
C ILE A 121 20.75 -5.73 -20.87
N ALA A 122 20.86 -6.20 -19.62
CA ALA A 122 19.70 -6.51 -18.79
C ALA A 122 18.89 -5.26 -18.42
N ARG A 123 19.55 -4.10 -18.27
CA ARG A 123 18.90 -2.79 -18.04
C ARG A 123 18.14 -2.26 -19.26
N ASP A 124 18.60 -2.56 -20.47
CA ASP A 124 17.88 -2.18 -21.71
C ASP A 124 16.63 -3.04 -21.95
N ILE A 125 16.56 -4.25 -21.38
CA ILE A 125 15.40 -5.14 -21.48
C ILE A 125 14.36 -4.85 -20.37
N ASP A 126 14.80 -4.36 -19.20
CA ASP A 126 13.92 -3.76 -18.16
C ASP A 126 14.69 -2.72 -17.33
N PRO A 127 14.41 -1.41 -17.50
CA PRO A 127 15.11 -0.33 -16.78
C PRO A 127 14.87 -0.33 -15.26
N SER A 128 13.89 -1.09 -14.80
CA SER A 128 13.41 -1.10 -13.41
C SER A 128 14.15 -2.09 -12.52
N SER A 129 15.01 -2.93 -13.09
CA SER A 129 15.74 -3.95 -12.33
C SER A 129 16.89 -3.30 -11.55
N ILE A 130 16.63 -2.98 -10.28
CA ILE A 130 17.62 -2.56 -9.29
C ILE A 130 17.96 -3.81 -8.47
N ILE A 131 19.25 -4.17 -8.44
CA ILE A 131 19.81 -5.14 -7.48
C ILE A 131 20.00 -4.44 -6.14
#